data_AF-A0A7W0LVM2-F1
#
_entry.id   AF-A0A7W0LVM2-F1
#
_cell.length_a   1.000
_cell.length_b   1.000
_cell.length_c   1.000
_cell.angle_alpha   90.00
_cell.angle_beta   90.00
_cell.angle_gamma   90.00
#
_symmetry.space_group_name_H-M   'P 1'
#
loop_
_entity.id
_entity.type
_entity.pdbx_description
1 polymer ?
#
loop_
_entity_poly.entity_id
_entity_poly.type
_entity_poly.pdbx_seq_one_letter_code
_entity_poly.pdbx_strand_id
1 'polypeptide(L)'
;MEALRRRHGAAQQVVLRARIVLAAAAGRNNAQIARDLGVDVATARLWRGRWLGLQAVGLADLSVEERLTDAPRSGKPAAITAEQQCQIVALACAAPDLSGRPISQWTGREVADEIIARGILPAISPRHA
;
A
#
# COMPACT_ATOMS: atom_id res chain seq x y z
N MET A 1 -10.88 22.79 7.50
CA MET A 1 -10.95 21.74 8.54
C MET A 1 -12.36 21.55 9.08
N GLU A 2 -13.03 22.59 9.58
CA GLU A 2 -14.39 22.49 10.16
C GLU A 2 -15.45 21.97 9.17
N ALA A 3 -15.33 22.29 7.88
CA ALA A 3 -16.23 21.79 6.82
C ALA A 3 -16.11 20.27 6.57
N LEU A 4 -14.90 19.69 6.67
CA LEU A 4 -14.67 18.25 6.48
C LEU A 4 -15.34 17.42 7.59
N ARG A 5 -15.44 17.95 8.81
CA ARG A 5 -16.14 17.32 9.94
C ARG A 5 -17.64 17.15 9.69
N ARG A 6 -18.24 18.01 8.86
CA ARG A 6 -19.69 18.09 8.63
C ARG A 6 -20.14 17.41 7.33
N ARG A 7 -19.20 17.04 6.45
CA ARG A 7 -19.49 16.48 5.12
C ARG A 7 -19.93 15.02 5.22
N HIS A 8 -21.13 14.72 4.72
CA HIS A 8 -21.78 13.40 4.79
C HIS A 8 -21.18 12.30 3.87
N GLY A 9 -19.94 12.45 3.41
CA GLY A 9 -19.28 11.48 2.53
C GLY A 9 -17.76 11.37 2.72
N ALA A 10 -17.19 12.07 3.71
CA ALA A 10 -15.78 11.89 4.06
C ALA A 10 -15.63 10.56 4.79
N ALA A 11 -14.60 9.77 4.44
CA ALA A 11 -14.29 8.55 5.17
C ALA A 11 -14.14 8.87 6.67
N GLN A 12 -14.80 8.11 7.54
CA GLN A 12 -14.84 8.39 8.99
C GLN A 12 -13.44 8.59 9.59
N GLN A 13 -12.42 7.93 9.02
CA GLN A 13 -11.02 8.08 9.39
C GLN A 13 -10.48 9.50 9.12
N VAL A 14 -10.80 10.11 7.97
CA VAL A 14 -10.39 11.50 7.66
C VAL A 14 -11.02 12.47 8.68
N VAL A 15 -12.28 12.25 9.05
CA VAL A 15 -12.97 13.06 10.06
C VAL A 15 -12.30 12.92 11.43
N LEU A 16 -11.96 11.69 11.85
CA LEU A 16 -11.25 11.44 13.10
C LEU A 16 -9.88 12.15 13.13
N ARG A 17 -9.12 12.06 12.05
CA ARG A 17 -7.80 12.70 11.91
C ARG A 17 -7.92 14.23 11.94
N ALA A 18 -8.95 14.80 11.30
CA ALA A 18 -9.26 16.21 11.39
C ALA A 18 -9.56 16.66 12.83
N ARG A 19 -10.31 15.85 13.60
CA ARG A 19 -10.60 16.11 15.02
C ARG A 19 -9.33 16.12 15.87
N ILE A 20 -8.41 15.17 15.63
CA ILE A 20 -7.11 15.12 16.31
C ILE A 20 -6.34 16.43 16.09
N VAL A 21 -6.22 16.86 14.83
CA VAL A 21 -5.47 18.07 14.46
C VAL A 21 -6.12 19.33 15.04
N LEU A 22 -7.44 19.45 14.98
CA LEU A 22 -8.17 20.59 15.56
C LEU A 22 -8.00 20.65 17.09
N ALA A 23 -8.08 19.50 17.78
CA ALA A 23 -7.88 19.45 19.22
C ALA A 23 -6.43 19.81 19.62
N ALA A 24 -5.44 19.39 18.81
CA ALA A 24 -4.05 19.80 18.99
C ALA A 24 -3.85 21.30 18.78
N ALA A 25 -4.49 21.89 17.76
CA ALA A 25 -4.48 23.33 17.52
C ALA A 25 -5.16 24.14 18.64
N ALA A 26 -6.15 23.54 19.32
CA ALA A 26 -6.79 24.09 20.52
C ALA A 26 -5.95 23.91 21.80
N GLY A 27 -4.68 23.51 21.69
CA GLY A 27 -3.75 23.41 22.82
C GLY A 27 -3.81 22.09 23.59
N ARG A 28 -4.63 21.10 23.18
CA ARG A 28 -4.67 19.80 23.85
C ARG A 28 -3.41 18.99 23.58
N ASN A 29 -2.95 18.27 24.60
CA ASN A 29 -1.85 17.31 24.47
C ASN A 29 -2.34 15.96 23.93
N ASN A 30 -1.41 15.11 23.48
CA ASN A 30 -1.76 13.84 22.83
C ASN A 30 -2.55 12.88 23.74
N ALA A 31 -2.30 12.90 25.06
CA ALA A 31 -3.02 12.06 26.02
C ALA A 31 -4.46 12.53 26.24
N GLN A 32 -4.70 13.85 26.29
CA GLN A 32 -6.04 14.43 26.32
C GLN A 32 -6.82 14.08 25.06
N ILE A 33 -6.21 14.26 23.88
CA ILE A 33 -6.83 13.96 22.59
C ILE A 33 -7.19 12.47 22.49
N ALA A 34 -6.28 11.58 22.91
CA ALA A 34 -6.49 10.14 22.93
C ALA A 34 -7.72 9.75 23.76
N ARG A 35 -7.83 10.28 24.99
CA ARG A 35 -8.98 10.03 25.88
C ARG A 35 -10.28 10.59 25.30
N ASP A 36 -10.26 11.83 24.82
CA ASP A 36 -11.47 12.52 24.32
C ASP A 36 -12.03 11.87 23.04
N LEU A 37 -11.17 11.27 22.22
CA LEU A 37 -11.54 10.69 20.94
C LEU A 37 -11.58 9.16 20.94
N GLY A 38 -11.19 8.50 22.04
CA GLY A 38 -11.15 7.04 22.14
C GLY A 38 -10.11 6.38 21.22
N VAL A 39 -8.93 7.00 21.06
CA VAL A 39 -7.83 6.50 20.20
C VAL A 39 -6.55 6.29 21.01
N ASP A 40 -5.58 5.58 20.44
CA ASP A 40 -4.24 5.48 21.01
C ASP A 40 -3.52 6.85 20.95
N VAL A 41 -2.73 7.16 21.97
CA VAL A 41 -1.79 8.30 22.01
C VAL A 41 -0.85 8.30 20.81
N ALA A 42 -0.42 7.13 20.34
CA ALA A 42 0.39 6.96 19.13
C ALA A 42 -0.35 7.48 17.88
N THR A 43 -1.66 7.21 17.75
CA THR A 43 -2.48 7.75 16.66
C THR A 43 -2.57 9.27 16.73
N ALA A 44 -2.81 9.83 17.92
CA ALA A 44 -2.85 11.29 18.11
C ALA A 44 -1.49 11.94 17.75
N ARG A 45 -0.38 11.34 18.21
CA ARG A 45 0.98 11.79 17.90
C ARG A 45 1.28 11.74 16.41
N LEU A 46 0.93 10.63 15.74
CA LEU A 46 1.16 10.43 14.31
C LEU A 46 0.50 11.54 13.49
N TRP A 47 -0.79 11.77 13.70
CA TRP A 47 -1.55 12.72 12.87
C TRP A 47 -1.21 14.17 13.19
N ARG A 48 -0.87 14.49 14.45
CA ARG A 48 -0.30 15.79 14.81
C ARG A 48 1.04 16.02 14.10
N GLY A 49 1.93 15.03 14.14
CA GLY A 49 3.24 15.10 13.49
C GLY A 49 3.13 15.24 11.96
N ARG A 50 2.30 14.41 11.32
CA ARG A 50 2.03 14.49 9.88
C ARG A 50 1.49 15.86 9.47
N TRP A 51 0.53 16.40 10.23
CA TRP A 51 -0.02 17.72 9.94
C TRP A 51 1.07 18.81 9.98
N LEU A 52 1.88 18.82 11.05
CA LEU A 52 2.98 19.78 11.20
C LEU A 52 4.03 19.63 10.08
N GLY A 53 4.42 18.40 9.75
CA GLY A 53 5.41 18.14 8.70
C GLY A 53 4.97 18.55 7.30
N LEU A 54 3.66 18.65 7.05
CA LEU A 54 3.12 19.07 5.77
C LEU A 54 2.81 20.58 5.70
N GLN A 55 2.88 21.34 6.80
CA GLN A 55 2.45 22.76 6.83
C GLN A 55 3.15 23.66 5.80
N ALA A 56 4.39 23.35 5.43
CA ALA A 56 5.15 24.10 4.44
C ALA A 56 4.62 23.93 3.00
N VAL A 57 3.89 22.85 2.72
CA VAL A 57 3.26 22.62 1.41
C VAL A 57 2.02 23.52 1.31
N GLY A 58 1.77 24.14 0.16
CA GLY A 58 0.55 24.93 -0.05
C GLY A 58 -0.71 24.06 -0.05
N LEU A 59 -1.88 24.64 0.23
CA LEU A 59 -3.16 23.93 0.06
C LEU A 59 -3.54 23.71 -1.40
N ALA A 60 -2.94 24.48 -2.32
CA ALA A 60 -3.10 24.29 -3.77
C ALA A 60 -2.39 23.02 -4.26
N ASP A 61 -1.27 22.64 -3.64
CA ASP A 61 -0.46 21.47 -4.02
C ASP A 61 -0.88 20.20 -3.27
N LEU A 62 -1.39 20.35 -2.05
CA LEU A 62 -1.85 19.24 -1.23
C LEU A 62 -3.05 19.68 -0.40
N SER A 63 -4.22 19.19 -0.78
CA SER A 63 -5.48 19.52 -0.11
C SER A 63 -5.50 19.02 1.33
N VAL A 64 -6.44 19.55 2.12
CA VAL A 64 -6.63 19.12 3.51
C VAL A 64 -7.00 17.64 3.60
N GLU A 65 -7.78 17.13 2.65
CA GLU A 65 -8.19 15.73 2.61
C GLU A 65 -7.01 14.80 2.30
N GLU A 66 -6.15 15.17 1.36
CA GLU A 66 -4.94 14.41 1.03
C GLU A 66 -3.95 14.37 2.20
N ARG A 67 -3.77 15.49 2.92
CA ARG A 67 -2.94 15.54 4.15
C ARG A 67 -3.42 14.60 5.25
N LEU A 68 -4.72 14.34 5.28
CA LEU A 68 -5.38 13.49 6.28
C LEU A 68 -5.62 12.07 5.75
N THR A 69 -5.21 11.77 4.53
CA THR A 69 -5.24 10.44 3.96
C THR A 69 -3.92 9.71 4.26
N ASP A 70 -3.95 8.38 4.24
CA ASP A 70 -2.70 7.63 4.45
C ASP A 70 -1.74 7.84 3.30
N ALA A 71 -0.46 8.02 3.64
CA ALA A 71 0.59 8.02 2.64
C ALA A 71 0.54 6.70 1.85
N PRO A 72 0.87 6.72 0.55
CA PRO A 72 1.05 5.50 -0.23
C PRO A 72 1.93 4.53 0.57
N ARG A 73 1.45 3.30 0.74
CA ARG A 73 2.23 2.29 1.46
C ARG A 73 3.51 2.09 0.67
N SER A 74 4.65 2.17 1.35
CA SER A 74 5.97 1.98 0.70
C SER A 74 6.13 0.62 0.02
N GLY A 75 5.21 -0.33 0.27
CA GLY A 75 5.27 -1.68 -0.28
C GLY A 75 6.53 -2.43 0.13
N LYS A 76 6.56 -3.74 -0.10
CA LYS A 76 7.84 -4.43 -0.23
C LYS A 76 8.33 -4.17 -1.66
N PRO A 77 9.62 -3.89 -1.90
CA PRO A 77 10.16 -3.86 -3.25
C PRO A 77 9.77 -5.14 -4.00
N ALA A 78 9.39 -5.01 -5.27
CA ALA A 78 9.03 -6.16 -6.09
C ALA A 78 10.21 -7.14 -6.14
N ALA A 79 9.99 -8.38 -5.70
CA ALA A 79 11.02 -9.41 -5.71
C ALA A 79 11.25 -9.99 -7.12
N ILE A 80 10.27 -9.82 -8.01
CA ILE A 80 10.30 -10.26 -9.41
C ILE A 80 10.28 -9.01 -10.26
N THR A 81 11.29 -8.84 -11.10
CA THR A 81 11.39 -7.68 -12.01
C THR A 81 10.32 -7.76 -13.09
N ALA A 82 10.03 -6.63 -13.75
CA ALA A 82 9.09 -6.61 -14.86
C ALA A 82 9.53 -7.52 -16.02
N GLU A 83 10.83 -7.62 -16.27
CA GLU A 83 11.41 -8.52 -17.26
C GLU A 83 11.17 -9.98 -16.91
N GLN A 84 11.44 -10.38 -15.66
CA GLN A 84 11.17 -11.74 -15.19
C GLN A 84 9.68 -12.08 -15.27
N GLN A 85 8.79 -11.14 -14.92
CA GLN A 85 7.34 -11.34 -15.09
C GLN A 85 6.96 -11.56 -16.55
N CYS A 86 7.50 -10.77 -17.47
CA CYS A 86 7.25 -10.92 -18.90
C CYS A 86 7.69 -12.30 -19.40
N GLN A 87 8.88 -12.77 -18.98
CA GLN A 87 9.39 -14.10 -19.32
C GLN A 87 8.52 -15.23 -18.77
N ILE A 88 8.04 -15.12 -17.52
CA ILE A 88 7.12 -16.09 -16.91
C ILE A 88 5.79 -16.15 -17.67
N VAL A 89 5.20 -14.98 -17.98
CA VAL A 89 3.94 -14.91 -18.72
C VAL A 89 4.10 -15.51 -20.12
N ALA A 90 5.18 -15.16 -20.84
CA ALA A 90 5.46 -15.72 -22.16
C ALA A 90 5.61 -17.25 -22.12
N LEU A 91 6.27 -17.79 -21.10
CA LEU A 91 6.42 -19.22 -20.89
C LEU A 91 5.08 -19.91 -20.63
N ALA A 92 4.28 -19.39 -19.70
CA ALA A 92 2.99 -19.96 -19.34
C ALA A 92 1.98 -19.94 -20.52
N CYS A 93 2.12 -18.98 -21.43
CA CYS A 93 1.31 -18.89 -22.64
C CYS A 93 1.83 -19.75 -23.81
N ALA A 94 3.09 -20.18 -23.79
CA ALA A 94 3.66 -21.04 -24.82
C ALA A 94 3.17 -22.49 -24.65
N ALA A 95 3.09 -23.24 -25.75
CA ALA A 95 2.76 -24.66 -25.66
C ALA A 95 3.96 -25.45 -25.06
N PRO A 96 3.73 -26.45 -24.17
CA PRO A 96 4.83 -27.16 -23.50
C PRO A 96 5.76 -27.95 -24.41
N ASP A 97 5.27 -28.37 -25.59
CA ASP A 97 6.02 -29.01 -26.65
C ASP A 97 7.16 -28.12 -27.18
N LEU A 98 6.96 -26.80 -27.24
CA LEU A 98 8.00 -25.83 -27.56
C LEU A 98 9.14 -25.82 -26.53
N SER A 99 8.88 -26.36 -25.34
CA SER A 99 9.86 -26.53 -24.26
C SER A 99 10.34 -27.99 -24.16
N GLY A 100 10.04 -28.83 -25.16
CA GLY A 100 10.44 -30.23 -25.21
C GLY A 100 9.74 -31.14 -24.19
N ARG A 101 8.61 -30.70 -23.60
CA ARG A 101 7.89 -31.50 -22.61
C ARG A 101 6.75 -32.29 -23.25
N PRO A 102 6.62 -33.61 -22.97
CA PRO A 102 5.58 -34.45 -23.54
C PRO A 102 4.25 -34.31 -22.79
N ILE A 103 3.77 -33.08 -22.62
CA ILE A 103 2.52 -32.73 -21.93
C ILE A 103 1.66 -31.83 -22.79
N SER A 104 0.34 -31.94 -22.63
CA SER A 104 -0.62 -31.12 -23.38
C SER A 104 -0.94 -29.78 -22.71
N GLN A 105 -0.68 -29.65 -21.41
CA GLN A 105 -0.97 -28.46 -20.61
C GLN A 105 0.10 -28.31 -19.54
N TRP A 106 0.46 -27.06 -19.25
CA TRP A 106 1.35 -26.72 -18.15
C TRP A 106 0.74 -27.13 -16.80
N THR A 107 1.48 -27.88 -16.00
CA THR A 107 1.23 -27.94 -14.55
C THR A 107 2.11 -26.94 -13.82
N GLY A 108 1.69 -26.46 -12.65
CA GLY A 108 2.50 -25.53 -11.84
C GLY A 108 3.87 -26.08 -11.45
N ARG A 109 4.02 -27.42 -11.34
CA ARG A 109 5.34 -28.05 -11.17
C ARG A 109 6.22 -27.86 -12.39
N GLU A 110 5.68 -28.10 -13.57
CA GLU A 110 6.46 -28.05 -14.81
C GLU A 110 6.83 -26.62 -15.18
N VAL A 111 5.91 -25.67 -14.97
CA VAL A 111 6.20 -24.25 -15.12
C VAL A 111 7.28 -23.81 -14.14
N ALA A 112 7.19 -24.23 -12.86
CA ALA A 112 8.23 -23.91 -11.87
C ALA A 112 9.61 -24.46 -12.27
N ASP A 113 9.68 -25.72 -12.68
CA ASP A 113 10.92 -26.37 -13.12
C ASP A 113 11.50 -25.63 -14.33
N GLU A 114 10.65 -25.21 -15.27
CA GLU A 114 11.04 -24.52 -16.49
C GLU A 114 11.49 -23.06 -16.25
N ILE A 115 10.82 -22.35 -15.32
CA ILE A 115 11.24 -21.02 -14.84
C ILE A 115 12.66 -21.08 -14.25
N ILE A 116 12.95 -22.11 -13.47
CA ILE A 116 14.27 -22.31 -12.86
C ILE A 116 15.30 -22.74 -13.92
N ALA A 117 14.94 -23.67 -14.80
CA ALA A 117 15.83 -24.16 -15.86
C ALA A 117 16.29 -23.05 -16.82
N ARG A 118 15.41 -22.08 -17.09
CA ARG A 118 15.70 -20.89 -17.91
C ARG A 118 16.43 -19.78 -17.14
N GLY A 119 16.65 -19.94 -15.84
CA GLY A 119 17.29 -18.95 -14.99
C GLY A 119 16.46 -17.69 -14.74
N ILE A 120 15.14 -17.74 -14.98
CA ILE A 120 14.25 -16.58 -14.80
C ILE A 120 14.13 -16.24 -13.31
N LEU A 121 13.94 -17.26 -12.47
CA LEU A 121 13.97 -17.13 -11.00
C LEU A 121 14.85 -18.23 -10.39
N PRO A 122 15.55 -17.95 -9.27
CA PRO A 122 16.37 -18.95 -8.60
C PRO A 122 15.54 -20.06 -7.92
N ALA A 123 14.32 -19.72 -7.50
CA ALA A 123 13.36 -20.67 -6.94
C ALA A 123 11.94 -20.09 -7.00
N ILE A 124 10.95 -20.95 -7.24
CA ILE A 124 9.53 -20.63 -7.12
C ILE A 124 8.77 -21.86 -6.62
N SER A 125 7.72 -21.63 -5.84
CA SER A 125 6.87 -22.74 -5.38
C SER A 125 5.93 -23.16 -6.51
N PRO A 126 5.77 -24.47 -6.79
CA PRO A 126 4.85 -24.97 -7.83
C PRO A 126 3.40 -24.49 -7.74
N ARG A 127 2.95 -24.11 -6.53
CA ARG A 127 1.59 -23.58 -6.31
C ARG A 127 1.43 -22.11 -6.71
N HIS A 128 2.54 -21.41 -6.91
CA HIS A 128 2.60 -19.99 -7.26
C HIS A 128 3.27 -19.75 -8.62
N ALA A 129 3.56 -20.84 -9.35
CA ALA A 129 4.08 -20.82 -10.70
C ALA A 129 2.92 -20.81 -11.71
#